data_AF-A0AAX6GQ00-F1
#
_entry.id   AF-A0AAX6GQ00-F1
#
_cell.length_a   1.000
_cell.length_b   1.000
_cell.length_c   1.000
_cell.angle_alpha   90.00
_cell.angle_beta   90.00
_cell.angle_gamma   90.00
#
_symmetry.space_group_name_H-M   'P 1'
#
loop_
_entity.id
_entity.type
_entity.pdbx_description
1 polymer ?
#
loop_
_entity_poly.entity_id
_entity_poly.type
_entity_poly.pdbx_seq_one_letter_code
_entity_poly.pdbx_strand_id
1 'polypeptide(L)'
;MPTYFRFLALLAFKIFAQEQVDVAILEVGLGGKFDATNVVQAPIVCGISSLGYDHMEILGHTLRQIAGEKAGIFKQGVPAYTVPQPEEAMSALKDRASHIGVSLQVASPLGKELLKSQQLGLHGEHQYLNAGLAVALSSTWLQRTGHIENLFCNSSSSLPEQFARGLAMANLQGRAQIVPDPHISMQDLNSSVGGLVFYLDGAHSPESSEVCARWFSHVSREETEVCDPLEGGSHDICKSRKARPSSY
;
A
#
# COMPACT_ATOMS: atom_id res chain seq x y z
N MET A 1 6.58 -32.54 3.16
CA MET A 1 6.69 -31.23 2.49
C MET A 1 6.06 -30.18 3.39
N PRO A 2 6.70 -29.01 3.61
CA PRO A 2 6.03 -27.89 4.28
C PRO A 2 4.77 -27.46 3.51
N THR A 3 3.82 -26.82 4.19
CA THR A 3 2.65 -26.21 3.55
C THR A 3 3.09 -25.14 2.55
N TYR A 4 2.27 -24.86 1.53
CA TYR A 4 2.64 -24.03 0.38
C TYR A 4 3.31 -22.69 0.77
N PHE A 5 2.70 -21.92 1.68
CA PHE A 5 3.27 -20.65 2.12
C PHE A 5 4.61 -20.80 2.86
N ARG A 6 4.76 -21.85 3.70
CA ARG A 6 6.03 -22.14 4.38
C ARG A 6 7.12 -22.54 3.38
N PHE A 7 6.76 -23.28 2.34
CA PHE A 7 7.67 -23.59 1.24
C PHE A 7 8.15 -22.31 0.53
N LEU A 8 7.23 -21.41 0.19
CA LEU A 8 7.58 -20.13 -0.46
C LEU A 8 8.47 -19.26 0.42
N ALA A 9 8.18 -19.15 1.72
CA ALA A 9 9.02 -18.40 2.65
C ALA A 9 10.46 -18.98 2.70
N LEU A 10 10.60 -20.31 2.79
CA LEU A 10 11.91 -20.96 2.74
C LEU A 10 12.64 -20.73 1.41
N LEU A 11 11.92 -20.78 0.30
CA LEU A 11 12.48 -20.50 -1.02
C LEU A 11 12.96 -19.05 -1.12
N ALA A 12 12.17 -18.08 -0.64
CA ALA A 12 12.54 -16.68 -0.60
C ALA A 12 13.83 -16.46 0.22
N PHE A 13 13.92 -17.03 1.42
CA PHE A 13 15.15 -16.95 2.23
C PHE A 13 16.36 -17.55 1.54
N LYS A 14 16.19 -18.70 0.88
CA LYS A 14 17.26 -19.33 0.10
C LYS A 14 17.74 -18.41 -1.03
N ILE A 15 16.80 -17.82 -1.78
CA ILE A 15 17.12 -16.90 -2.88
C ILE A 15 17.84 -15.66 -2.35
N PHE A 16 17.31 -14.99 -1.32
CA PHE A 16 17.95 -13.81 -0.74
C PHE A 16 19.37 -14.07 -0.24
N ALA A 17 19.60 -15.24 0.38
CA ALA A 17 20.94 -15.65 0.81
C ALA A 17 21.88 -15.95 -0.37
N GLN A 18 21.38 -16.56 -1.44
CA GLN A 18 22.17 -16.87 -2.64
C GLN A 18 22.52 -15.62 -3.43
N GLU A 19 21.58 -14.68 -3.56
CA GLU A 19 21.75 -13.40 -4.26
C GLU A 19 22.50 -12.36 -3.41
N GLN A 20 22.80 -12.68 -2.14
CA GLN A 20 23.55 -11.81 -1.21
C GLN A 20 22.95 -10.40 -1.10
N VAL A 21 21.63 -10.31 -0.98
CA VAL A 21 20.94 -9.01 -0.91
C VAL A 21 21.38 -8.22 0.32
N ASP A 22 21.57 -6.91 0.17
CA ASP A 22 21.90 -6.01 1.29
C ASP A 22 20.73 -5.88 2.29
N VAL A 23 19.49 -5.99 1.78
CA VAL A 23 18.26 -5.90 2.56
C VAL A 23 17.19 -6.81 1.95
N ALA A 24 16.45 -7.50 2.84
CA ALA A 24 15.24 -8.22 2.47
C ALA A 24 14.03 -7.56 3.15
N ILE A 25 13.02 -7.18 2.37
CA ILE A 25 11.74 -6.70 2.87
C ILE A 25 10.80 -7.91 2.92
N LEU A 26 10.34 -8.27 4.12
CA LEU A 26 9.52 -9.46 4.35
C LEU A 26 8.10 -9.04 4.71
N GLU A 27 7.16 -9.28 3.79
CA GLU A 27 5.74 -9.13 4.05
C GLU A 27 5.21 -10.37 4.78
N VAL A 28 4.46 -10.14 5.86
CA VAL A 28 3.80 -11.21 6.62
C VAL A 28 2.63 -11.75 5.81
N GLY A 29 2.52 -13.08 5.69
CA GLY A 29 1.41 -13.69 4.98
C GLY A 29 0.09 -13.59 5.73
N LEU A 30 0.03 -14.18 6.94
CA LEU A 30 -1.19 -14.16 7.75
C LEU A 30 -0.87 -13.99 9.24
N GLY A 31 -1.55 -13.03 9.87
CA GLY A 31 -1.34 -12.70 11.28
C GLY A 31 0.04 -12.08 11.49
N GLY A 32 0.93 -12.79 12.18
CA GLY A 32 2.31 -12.35 12.41
C GLY A 32 3.04 -13.26 13.39
N LYS A 33 2.44 -13.50 14.56
CA LYS A 33 3.04 -14.32 15.63
C LYS A 33 3.49 -15.70 15.14
N PHE A 34 2.65 -16.40 14.37
CA PHE A 34 2.92 -17.75 13.87
C PHE A 34 3.16 -17.80 12.36
N ASP A 35 3.38 -16.66 11.73
CA ASP A 35 3.64 -16.59 10.29
C ASP A 35 5.00 -17.19 9.93
N ALA A 36 5.11 -17.78 8.74
CA ALA A 36 6.34 -18.42 8.27
C ALA A 36 7.53 -17.43 8.16
N THR A 37 7.25 -16.15 7.97
CA THR A 37 8.28 -15.09 7.92
C THR A 37 8.81 -14.70 9.29
N ASN A 38 8.08 -14.98 10.38
CA ASN A 38 8.43 -14.57 11.74
C ASN A 38 9.56 -15.42 12.39
N VAL A 39 10.30 -16.16 11.57
CA VAL A 39 11.51 -16.90 11.97
C VAL A 39 12.73 -15.98 12.12
N VAL A 40 12.69 -14.77 11.54
CA VAL A 40 13.75 -13.78 11.72
C VAL A 40 13.75 -13.29 13.17
N GLN A 41 14.86 -13.54 13.87
CA GLN A 41 14.96 -13.26 15.31
C GLN A 41 15.21 -11.77 15.60
N ALA A 42 16.04 -11.13 14.78
CA ALA A 42 16.45 -9.73 14.95
C ALA A 42 16.35 -8.97 13.61
N PRO A 43 15.13 -8.70 13.10
CA PRO A 43 14.97 -7.79 11.99
C PRO A 43 15.49 -6.40 12.36
N ILE A 44 15.96 -5.62 11.39
CA ILE A 44 16.54 -4.29 11.65
C ILE A 44 15.47 -3.29 12.14
N VAL A 45 14.25 -3.44 11.63
CA VAL A 45 13.07 -2.63 11.97
C VAL A 45 11.80 -3.43 11.63
N CYS A 46 10.73 -3.26 12.41
CA CYS A 46 9.41 -3.83 12.13
C CYS A 46 8.37 -2.73 11.87
N GLY A 47 7.39 -3.01 11.02
CA GLY A 47 6.30 -2.09 10.71
C GLY A 47 4.94 -2.80 10.67
N ILE A 48 3.90 -2.15 11.19
CA ILE A 48 2.50 -2.58 11.04
C ILE A 48 1.73 -1.49 10.30
N SER A 49 1.23 -1.81 9.11
CA SER A 49 0.36 -0.92 8.34
C SER A 49 -1.04 -0.82 8.94
N SER A 50 -1.94 -0.09 8.28
CA SER A 50 -3.33 0.04 8.71
C SER A 50 -3.97 -1.32 8.95
N LEU A 51 -4.66 -1.47 10.09
CA LEU A 51 -5.35 -2.68 10.49
C LEU A 51 -6.85 -2.54 10.24
N GLY A 52 -7.44 -3.60 9.68
CA GLY A 52 -8.86 -3.73 9.45
C GLY A 52 -9.36 -5.11 9.87
N TYR A 53 -10.68 -5.31 9.73
CA TYR A 53 -11.33 -6.59 9.96
C TYR A 53 -11.07 -7.54 8.78
N ASP A 54 -9.93 -8.21 8.82
CA ASP A 54 -9.52 -9.16 7.80
C ASP A 54 -9.14 -10.51 8.45
N HIS A 55 -9.42 -11.60 7.76
CA HIS A 55 -9.16 -12.97 8.19
C HIS A 55 -9.68 -13.29 9.61
N MET A 56 -10.88 -12.81 9.95
CA MET A 56 -11.45 -12.91 11.30
C MET A 56 -11.58 -14.35 11.82
N GLU A 57 -11.87 -15.31 10.93
CA GLU A 57 -11.96 -16.74 11.26
C GLU A 57 -10.65 -17.33 11.80
N ILE A 58 -9.51 -16.68 11.52
CA ILE A 58 -8.18 -17.16 11.92
C ILE A 58 -7.56 -16.24 12.98
N LEU A 59 -7.73 -14.93 12.84
CA LEU A 59 -7.06 -13.93 13.68
C LEU A 59 -7.93 -13.44 14.86
N GLY A 60 -9.21 -13.81 14.87
CA GLY A 60 -10.19 -13.39 15.87
C GLY A 60 -11.18 -12.37 15.33
N HIS A 61 -12.27 -12.18 16.08
CA HIS A 61 -13.42 -11.39 15.66
C HIS A 61 -13.37 -9.93 16.15
N THR A 62 -12.27 -9.51 16.77
CA THR A 62 -12.08 -8.12 17.23
C THR A 62 -10.75 -7.54 16.75
N LEU A 63 -10.66 -6.21 16.59
CA LEU A 63 -9.42 -5.58 16.16
C LEU A 63 -8.30 -5.78 17.18
N ARG A 64 -8.63 -5.92 18.48
CA ARG A 64 -7.65 -6.24 19.53
C ARG A 64 -6.98 -7.57 19.27
N GLN A 65 -7.75 -8.60 18.92
CA GLN A 65 -7.25 -9.94 18.65
C GLN A 65 -6.37 -9.94 17.39
N ILE A 66 -6.86 -9.33 16.31
CA ILE A 66 -6.14 -9.20 15.03
C ILE A 66 -4.81 -8.44 15.23
N ALA A 67 -4.86 -7.30 15.92
CA ALA A 67 -3.68 -6.50 16.23
C ALA A 67 -2.69 -7.26 17.13
N GLY A 68 -3.18 -8.04 18.09
CA GLY A 68 -2.35 -8.88 18.96
C GLY A 68 -1.57 -9.95 18.18
N GLU A 69 -2.22 -10.62 17.23
CA GLU A 69 -1.56 -11.59 16.34
C GLU A 69 -0.51 -10.91 15.45
N LYS A 70 -0.85 -9.77 14.84
CA LYS A 70 0.06 -9.01 13.98
C LYS A 70 1.24 -8.41 14.75
N ALA A 71 1.03 -7.96 15.98
CA ALA A 71 2.09 -7.48 16.89
C ALA A 71 3.08 -8.58 17.32
N GLY A 72 2.81 -9.84 16.98
CA GLY A 72 3.73 -10.96 17.15
C GLY A 72 5.04 -10.83 16.39
N ILE A 73 5.14 -9.92 15.41
CA ILE A 73 6.40 -9.62 14.70
C ILE A 73 7.33 -8.68 15.46
N PHE A 74 6.86 -8.01 16.51
CA PHE A 74 7.73 -7.14 17.31
C PHE A 74 8.76 -7.98 18.07
N LYS A 75 10.01 -7.51 18.07
CA LYS A 75 11.16 -8.20 18.70
C LYS A 75 11.86 -7.24 19.66
N GLN A 76 12.31 -7.76 20.79
CA GLN A 76 13.01 -6.97 21.80
C GLN A 76 14.25 -6.28 21.20
N GLY A 77 14.45 -4.99 21.50
CA GLY A 77 15.58 -4.21 20.97
C GLY A 77 15.48 -3.81 19.49
N VAL A 78 14.40 -4.20 18.81
CA VAL A 78 14.11 -3.81 17.42
C VAL A 78 13.12 -2.65 17.41
N PRO A 79 13.38 -1.55 16.66
CA PRO A 79 12.43 -0.46 16.52
C PRO A 79 11.15 -0.93 15.83
N ALA A 80 10.02 -0.47 16.33
CA ALA A 80 8.70 -0.82 15.81
C ALA A 80 7.94 0.44 15.40
N TYR A 81 7.37 0.41 14.20
CA TYR A 81 6.51 1.46 13.67
C TYR A 81 5.10 0.94 13.41
N THR A 82 4.12 1.82 13.56
CA THR A 82 2.76 1.63 13.06
C THR A 82 2.26 2.93 12.45
N VAL A 83 1.08 2.93 11.85
CA VAL A 83 0.34 4.14 11.44
C VAL A 83 -0.76 4.45 12.45
N PRO A 84 -1.48 5.58 12.36
CA PRO A 84 -2.70 5.77 13.13
C PRO A 84 -3.65 4.57 12.96
N GLN A 85 -4.16 4.03 14.08
CA GLN A 85 -5.05 2.87 14.12
C GLN A 85 -6.32 3.22 14.91
N PRO A 86 -7.41 2.46 14.73
CA PRO A 86 -8.51 2.43 15.69
C PRO A 86 -7.98 2.16 17.11
N GLU A 87 -8.64 2.74 18.12
CA GLU A 87 -8.18 2.69 19.51
C GLU A 87 -7.96 1.26 20.02
N GLU A 88 -8.89 0.36 19.69
CA GLU A 88 -8.81 -1.05 20.07
C GLU A 88 -7.52 -1.73 19.57
N ALA A 89 -7.19 -1.50 18.29
CA ALA A 89 -5.97 -2.02 17.68
C ALA A 89 -4.72 -1.34 18.26
N MET A 90 -4.72 -0.01 18.35
CA MET A 90 -3.59 0.76 18.90
C MET A 90 -3.25 0.33 20.33
N SER A 91 -4.26 0.08 21.17
CA SER A 91 -4.07 -0.43 22.53
C SER A 91 -3.37 -1.79 22.52
N ALA A 92 -3.81 -2.75 21.70
CA ALA A 92 -3.15 -4.05 21.59
C ALA A 92 -1.68 -3.94 21.14
N LEU A 93 -1.39 -3.07 20.16
CA LEU A 93 -0.03 -2.85 19.69
C LEU A 93 0.85 -2.27 20.80
N LYS A 94 0.36 -1.26 21.53
CA LYS A 94 1.07 -0.64 22.66
C LYS A 94 1.30 -1.61 23.81
N ASP A 95 0.29 -2.41 24.17
CA ASP A 95 0.39 -3.41 25.23
C ASP A 95 1.45 -4.46 24.88
N ARG A 96 1.46 -4.94 23.64
CA ARG A 96 2.48 -5.88 23.16
C ARG A 96 3.86 -5.27 23.17
N ALA A 97 4.02 -4.05 22.65
CA ALA A 97 5.30 -3.36 22.61
C ALA A 97 5.86 -3.12 24.03
N SER A 98 5.01 -2.66 24.95
CA SER A 98 5.35 -2.48 26.37
C SER A 98 5.78 -3.80 27.03
N HIS A 99 5.03 -4.88 26.82
CA HIS A 99 5.32 -6.19 27.39
C HIS A 99 6.68 -6.75 27.00
N ILE A 100 7.18 -6.44 25.80
CA ILE A 100 8.50 -6.89 25.32
C ILE A 100 9.57 -5.79 25.42
N GLY A 101 9.27 -4.65 26.03
CA GLY A 101 10.21 -3.53 26.21
C GLY A 101 10.63 -2.83 24.92
N VAL A 102 9.73 -2.71 23.95
CA VAL A 102 9.97 -2.02 22.67
C VAL A 102 9.17 -0.71 22.62
N SER A 103 9.82 0.37 22.19
CA SER A 103 9.13 1.62 21.89
C SER A 103 8.43 1.51 20.54
N LEU A 104 7.10 1.61 20.55
CA LEU A 104 6.28 1.69 19.34
C LEU A 104 6.10 3.15 18.93
N GLN A 105 6.53 3.48 17.71
CA GLN A 105 6.38 4.80 17.12
C GLN A 105 5.24 4.83 16.11
N VAL A 106 4.49 5.92 16.06
CA VAL A 106 3.44 6.12 15.05
C VAL A 106 4.02 7.00 13.94
N ALA A 107 4.17 6.43 12.75
CA ALA A 107 4.60 7.15 11.57
C ALA A 107 3.53 8.15 11.14
N SER A 108 3.93 9.39 10.89
CA SER A 108 3.06 10.41 10.33
C SER A 108 2.76 10.11 8.86
N PRO A 109 1.55 10.39 8.36
CA PRO A 109 1.30 10.40 6.93
C PRO A 109 2.28 11.33 6.23
N LEU A 110 2.72 10.94 5.03
CA LEU A 110 3.59 11.79 4.24
C LEU A 110 2.80 13.02 3.74
N GLY A 111 3.29 14.21 4.08
CA GLY A 111 2.72 15.47 3.59
C GLY A 111 2.91 15.62 2.08
N LYS A 112 1.86 16.07 1.38
CA LYS A 112 1.88 16.28 -0.09
C LYS A 112 2.94 17.33 -0.48
N GLU A 113 3.17 18.31 0.38
CA GLU A 113 4.17 19.37 0.25
C GLU A 113 5.61 18.84 0.20
N LEU A 114 5.87 17.67 0.79
CA LEU A 114 7.21 17.08 0.84
C LEU A 114 7.63 16.45 -0.49
N LEU A 115 6.69 16.23 -1.42
CA LEU A 115 6.93 15.59 -2.72
C LEU A 115 7.36 16.56 -3.83
N LYS A 116 7.54 17.87 -3.55
CA LYS A 116 8.01 18.88 -4.53
C LYS A 116 7.28 18.81 -5.89
N SER A 117 5.95 18.75 -5.86
CA SER A 117 5.07 18.63 -7.04
C SER A 117 5.06 17.26 -7.74
N GLN A 118 5.77 16.25 -7.22
CA GLN A 118 5.58 14.86 -7.64
C GLN A 118 4.36 14.25 -6.96
N GLN A 119 3.77 13.24 -7.58
CA GLN A 119 2.74 12.40 -7.00
C GLN A 119 3.33 11.05 -6.57
N LEU A 120 2.66 10.36 -5.67
CA LEU A 120 2.98 8.97 -5.38
C LEU A 120 2.68 8.11 -6.61
N GLY A 121 3.51 7.10 -6.89
CA GLY A 121 3.23 6.16 -7.98
C GLY A 121 2.02 5.26 -7.70
N LEU A 122 1.65 5.10 -6.43
CA LEU A 122 0.43 4.43 -6.00
C LEU A 122 -0.68 5.44 -5.71
N HIS A 123 -1.84 5.25 -6.33
CA HIS A 123 -2.99 6.13 -6.17
C HIS A 123 -3.78 5.86 -4.88
N GLY A 124 -4.41 6.93 -4.37
CA GLY A 124 -5.34 6.89 -3.24
C GLY A 124 -4.79 7.56 -1.98
N GLU A 125 -5.65 8.24 -1.22
CA GLU A 125 -5.26 9.01 -0.03
C GLU A 125 -4.61 8.14 1.07
N HIS A 126 -5.00 6.86 1.15
CA HIS A 126 -4.40 5.91 2.09
C HIS A 126 -2.92 5.63 1.78
N GLN A 127 -2.46 5.87 0.55
CA GLN A 127 -1.06 5.67 0.18
C GLN A 127 -0.12 6.68 0.84
N TYR A 128 -0.60 7.84 1.29
CA TYR A 128 0.23 8.77 2.06
C TYR A 128 0.56 8.24 3.46
N LEU A 129 -0.35 7.46 4.07
CA LEU A 129 -0.07 6.72 5.30
C LEU A 129 0.96 5.61 5.05
N ASN A 130 0.78 4.83 3.99
CA ASN A 130 1.72 3.77 3.60
C ASN A 130 3.11 4.34 3.27
N ALA A 131 3.17 5.46 2.55
CA ALA A 131 4.40 6.16 2.22
C ALA A 131 5.10 6.68 3.48
N GLY A 132 4.36 7.28 4.41
CA GLY A 132 4.90 7.73 5.71
C GLY A 132 5.53 6.59 6.49
N LEU A 133 4.86 5.44 6.56
CA LEU A 133 5.41 4.23 7.18
C LEU A 133 6.66 3.72 6.44
N ALA A 134 6.62 3.65 5.11
CA ALA A 134 7.75 3.21 4.30
C ALA A 134 8.98 4.11 4.47
N VAL A 135 8.79 5.43 4.55
CA VAL A 135 9.84 6.41 4.82
C VAL A 135 10.44 6.16 6.21
N ALA A 136 9.61 5.96 7.24
CA ALA A 136 10.08 5.70 8.59
C ALA A 136 10.93 4.42 8.66
N LEU A 137 10.42 3.31 8.11
CA LEU A 137 11.12 2.01 8.09
C LEU A 137 12.45 2.10 7.34
N SER A 138 12.45 2.70 6.14
CA SER A 138 13.64 2.83 5.30
C SER A 138 14.68 3.74 5.96
N SER A 139 14.24 4.84 6.59
CA SER A 139 15.12 5.75 7.32
C SER A 139 15.78 5.05 8.51
N THR A 140 15.02 4.28 9.30
CA THR A 140 15.58 3.51 10.41
C THR A 140 16.57 2.46 9.94
N TRP A 141 16.29 1.77 8.83
CA TRP A 141 17.22 0.80 8.26
C TRP A 141 18.53 1.47 7.83
N LEU A 142 18.47 2.59 7.10
CA LEU A 142 19.65 3.36 6.68
C LEU A 142 20.49 3.83 7.89
N GLN A 143 19.83 4.34 8.94
CA GLN A 143 20.51 4.77 10.17
C GLN A 143 21.24 3.63 10.87
N ARG A 144 20.59 2.48 11.02
CA ARG A 144 21.14 1.34 11.77
C ARG A 144 22.22 0.56 10.99
N THR A 145 22.25 0.71 9.67
CA THR A 145 23.24 0.05 8.79
C THR A 145 24.41 0.96 8.41
N GLY A 146 24.45 2.20 8.92
CA GLY A 146 25.57 3.12 8.69
C GLY A 146 25.50 3.91 7.37
N HIS A 147 24.39 3.87 6.65
CA HIS A 147 24.18 4.57 5.38
C HIS A 147 23.63 6.01 5.58
N ILE A 148 24.06 6.69 6.66
CA ILE A 148 23.51 7.98 7.12
C ILE A 148 23.79 9.13 6.15
N GLU A 149 24.87 9.04 5.37
CA GLU A 149 25.23 10.04 4.36
C GLU A 149 24.12 10.27 3.33
N ASN A 150 23.22 9.29 3.13
CA ASN A 150 22.06 9.39 2.25
C ASN A 150 20.82 10.09 2.88
N LEU A 151 20.82 10.34 4.20
CA LEU A 151 19.71 10.98 4.91
C LEU A 151 19.90 12.49 5.06
N PHE A 152 21.15 12.96 5.04
CA PHE A 152 21.51 14.35 5.30
C PHE A 152 22.09 15.02 4.05
N CYS A 153 21.25 15.30 3.06
CA CYS A 153 21.48 16.46 2.20
C CYS A 153 20.62 17.63 2.71
N ASN A 154 21.21 18.37 3.65
CA ASN A 154 20.90 19.76 4.04
C ASN A 154 19.47 20.07 4.47
N SER A 155 19.30 20.18 5.79
CA SER A 155 18.46 21.17 6.49
C SER A 155 17.51 21.96 5.59
N SER A 156 16.40 21.34 5.19
CA SER A 156 15.29 22.00 4.53
C SER A 156 14.07 21.09 4.56
N SER A 157 12.90 21.71 4.61
CA SER A 157 11.53 21.22 4.70
C SER A 157 11.07 20.20 3.62
N SER A 158 11.92 19.28 3.17
CA SER A 158 11.60 18.38 2.06
C SER A 158 12.19 16.99 2.21
N LEU A 159 11.51 16.00 1.64
CA LEU A 159 11.95 14.60 1.61
C LEU A 159 13.22 14.46 0.75
N PRO A 160 14.23 13.64 1.13
CA PRO A 160 15.39 13.39 0.29
C PRO A 160 14.99 12.88 -1.10
N GLU A 161 15.73 13.27 -2.13
CA GLU A 161 15.37 13.00 -3.53
C GLU A 161 15.22 11.50 -3.82
N GLN A 162 16.06 10.66 -3.22
CA GLN A 162 16.02 9.21 -3.38
C GLN A 162 14.69 8.63 -2.86
N PHE A 163 14.18 9.16 -1.74
CA PHE A 163 12.88 8.75 -1.20
C PHE A 163 11.73 9.25 -2.07
N ALA A 164 11.76 10.51 -2.50
CA ALA A 164 10.73 11.07 -3.38
C ALA A 164 10.64 10.29 -4.70
N ARG A 165 11.79 10.03 -5.33
CA ARG A 165 11.88 9.20 -6.54
C ARG A 165 11.39 7.78 -6.31
N GLY A 166 11.80 7.14 -5.22
CA GLY A 166 11.35 5.77 -4.89
C GLY A 166 9.83 5.68 -4.72
N LEU A 167 9.23 6.66 -4.05
CA LEU A 167 7.77 6.74 -3.86
C LEU A 167 7.02 7.07 -5.16
N ALA A 168 7.57 7.93 -6.01
CA ALA A 168 6.99 8.27 -7.31
C ALA A 168 7.06 7.11 -8.31
N MET A 169 8.11 6.29 -8.23
CA MET A 169 8.30 5.11 -9.09
C MET A 169 7.62 3.84 -8.55
N ALA A 170 7.09 3.87 -7.31
CA ALA A 170 6.45 2.72 -6.70
C ALA A 170 5.22 2.30 -7.52
N ASN A 171 5.20 1.06 -7.96
CA ASN A 171 4.10 0.46 -8.71
C ASN A 171 3.79 -0.92 -8.16
N LEU A 172 2.51 -1.25 -8.03
CA LEU A 172 2.03 -2.54 -7.54
C LEU A 172 0.88 -3.02 -8.41
N GLN A 173 1.13 -4.10 -9.17
CA GLN A 173 0.13 -4.68 -10.04
C GLN A 173 -1.13 -5.07 -9.26
N GLY A 174 -2.31 -4.80 -9.83
CA GLY A 174 -3.60 -5.01 -9.17
C GLY A 174 -3.90 -4.05 -8.02
N ARG A 175 -3.26 -2.87 -7.97
CA ARG A 175 -3.64 -1.76 -7.07
C ARG A 175 -3.82 -0.50 -7.90
N ALA A 176 -5.05 -0.01 -7.97
CA ALA A 176 -5.43 1.17 -8.72
C ALA A 176 -4.81 1.19 -10.15
N GLN A 177 -4.80 0.04 -10.82
CA GLN A 177 -4.08 -0.17 -12.07
C GLN A 177 -5.02 0.04 -13.25
N ILE A 178 -4.62 0.91 -14.19
CA ILE A 178 -5.32 1.16 -15.45
C ILE A 178 -4.58 0.39 -16.55
N VAL A 179 -5.30 -0.48 -17.26
CA VAL A 179 -4.75 -1.35 -18.32
C VAL A 179 -5.58 -1.16 -19.59
N PRO A 180 -5.09 -0.41 -20.58
CA PRO A 180 -5.71 -0.37 -21.91
C PRO A 180 -5.68 -1.76 -22.56
N ASP A 181 -6.70 -2.11 -23.35
CA ASP A 181 -6.71 -3.34 -24.12
C ASP A 181 -5.55 -3.35 -25.14
N PRO A 182 -4.60 -4.29 -25.03
CA PRO A 182 -3.43 -4.34 -25.91
C PRO A 182 -3.76 -4.75 -27.35
N HIS A 183 -4.96 -5.28 -27.61
CA HIS A 183 -5.34 -5.82 -28.92
C HIS A 183 -6.07 -4.85 -29.83
N ILE A 184 -6.44 -3.66 -29.34
CA ILE A 184 -7.03 -2.60 -30.18
C ILE A 184 -5.88 -1.90 -30.91
N SER A 185 -5.71 -2.25 -32.18
CA SER A 185 -4.68 -1.65 -33.04
C SER A 185 -5.08 -0.22 -33.41
N MET A 186 -4.08 0.66 -33.58
CA MET A 186 -4.28 2.03 -34.10
C MET A 186 -4.98 2.10 -35.47
N GLN A 187 -5.25 0.96 -36.12
CA GLN A 187 -5.97 0.88 -37.39
C GLN A 187 -7.50 0.89 -37.24
N ASP A 188 -8.02 0.65 -36.03
CA ASP A 188 -9.47 0.68 -35.74
C ASP A 188 -9.98 2.06 -35.31
N LEU A 189 -9.12 3.10 -35.31
CA LEU A 189 -9.48 4.49 -34.94
C LEU A 189 -10.58 5.13 -35.81
N ASN A 190 -10.93 4.51 -36.95
CA ASN A 190 -12.05 4.95 -37.78
C ASN A 190 -13.41 4.38 -37.30
N SER A 191 -13.39 3.51 -36.30
CA SER A 191 -14.60 2.97 -35.66
C SER A 191 -14.89 3.84 -34.43
N SER A 192 -16.11 4.34 -34.30
CA SER A 192 -16.62 5.16 -33.19
C SER A 192 -16.67 4.45 -31.81
N VAL A 193 -15.92 3.36 -31.64
CA VAL A 193 -15.83 2.58 -30.42
C VAL A 193 -14.52 2.97 -29.74
N GLY A 194 -14.60 3.80 -28.70
CA GLY A 194 -13.45 4.12 -27.86
C GLY A 194 -12.77 2.85 -27.35
N GLY A 195 -11.44 2.89 -27.26
CA GLY A 195 -10.65 1.74 -26.82
C GLY A 195 -11.12 1.20 -25.45
N LEU A 196 -11.13 -0.12 -25.29
CA LEU A 196 -11.46 -0.75 -24.01
C LEU A 196 -10.33 -0.50 -23.00
N VAL A 197 -10.70 -0.07 -21.79
CA VAL A 197 -9.78 0.17 -20.68
C VAL A 197 -10.25 -0.63 -19.47
N PHE A 198 -9.35 -1.42 -18.88
CA PHE A 198 -9.59 -2.19 -17.68
C PHE A 198 -9.07 -1.45 -16.45
N TYR A 199 -9.87 -1.37 -15.40
CA TYR A 199 -9.49 -0.80 -14.11
C TYR A 199 -9.43 -1.94 -13.08
N LEU A 200 -8.24 -2.21 -12.57
CA LEU A 200 -7.95 -3.37 -11.73
C LEU A 200 -7.55 -2.91 -10.33
N ASP A 201 -8.24 -3.43 -9.32
CA ASP A 201 -7.88 -3.25 -7.92
C ASP A 201 -8.24 -4.51 -7.12
N GLY A 202 -7.35 -4.93 -6.22
CA GLY A 202 -7.53 -6.11 -5.38
C GLY A 202 -8.24 -5.86 -4.05
N ALA A 203 -9.00 -4.76 -3.94
CA ALA A 203 -9.93 -4.53 -2.83
C ALA A 203 -10.89 -5.71 -2.64
N HIS A 204 -11.03 -6.15 -1.40
CA HIS A 204 -11.84 -7.32 -1.05
C HIS A 204 -12.48 -7.24 0.35
N SER A 205 -12.23 -6.15 1.08
CA SER A 205 -12.95 -5.78 2.31
C SER A 205 -13.94 -4.66 2.01
N PRO A 206 -14.96 -4.43 2.85
CA PRO A 206 -15.85 -3.28 2.69
C PRO A 206 -15.12 -1.94 2.63
N GLU A 207 -14.11 -1.74 3.48
CA GLU A 207 -13.33 -0.51 3.56
C GLU A 207 -12.44 -0.30 2.32
N SER A 208 -11.76 -1.36 1.86
CA SER A 208 -10.94 -1.29 0.65
C SER A 208 -11.79 -1.12 -0.61
N SER A 209 -12.99 -1.73 -0.66
CA SER A 209 -13.93 -1.58 -1.77
C SER A 209 -14.41 -0.14 -1.92
N GLU A 210 -14.70 0.53 -0.81
CA GLU A 210 -15.07 1.95 -0.79
C GLU A 210 -13.92 2.85 -1.32
N VAL A 211 -12.68 2.55 -0.93
CA VAL A 211 -11.50 3.27 -1.43
C VAL A 211 -11.31 3.04 -2.93
N CYS A 212 -11.46 1.81 -3.40
CA CYS A 212 -11.41 1.47 -4.82
C CYS A 212 -12.50 2.20 -5.62
N ALA A 213 -13.74 2.23 -5.12
CA ALA A 213 -14.85 2.93 -5.77
C ALA A 213 -14.58 4.44 -5.90
N ARG A 214 -13.98 5.07 -4.87
CA ARG A 214 -13.58 6.49 -4.93
C ARG A 214 -12.47 6.73 -5.94
N TRP A 215 -11.45 5.88 -5.97
CA TRP A 215 -10.38 5.95 -6.96
C TRP A 215 -10.96 5.85 -8.37
N PHE A 216 -11.75 4.82 -8.65
CA PHE A 216 -12.37 4.58 -9.95
C PHE A 216 -13.22 5.79 -10.40
N SER A 217 -14.08 6.30 -9.51
CA SER A 217 -14.92 7.48 -9.78
C SER A 217 -14.10 8.73 -10.12
N HIS A 218 -12.92 8.89 -9.51
CA HIS A 218 -12.04 10.02 -9.79
C HIS A 218 -11.40 9.89 -11.18
N VAL A 219 -10.76 8.75 -11.46
CA VAL A 219 -10.03 8.57 -12.74
C VAL A 219 -10.95 8.48 -13.94
N SER A 220 -12.16 7.92 -13.80
CA SER A 220 -13.11 7.82 -14.91
C SER A 220 -13.69 9.18 -15.32
N ARG A 221 -13.70 10.16 -14.41
CA ARG A 221 -14.19 11.52 -14.70
C ARG A 221 -13.14 12.38 -15.40
N GLU A 222 -11.87 12.23 -15.04
CA GLU A 222 -10.77 12.94 -15.70
C GLU A 222 -10.66 12.57 -17.19
N GLU A 223 -10.94 11.32 -17.57
CA GLU A 223 -11.02 10.92 -18.98
C GLU A 223 -12.20 11.56 -19.73
N THR A 224 -13.29 11.90 -19.04
CA THR A 224 -14.47 12.52 -19.66
C THR A 224 -14.21 14.00 -19.97
N GLU A 225 -13.40 14.69 -19.16
CA GLU A 225 -13.08 16.11 -19.34
C GLU A 225 -11.99 16.36 -20.41
N VAL A 226 -11.14 15.37 -20.70
CA VAL A 226 -10.09 15.49 -21.74
C VAL A 226 -10.63 15.24 -23.17
N CYS A 227 -11.82 14.64 -23.31
CA CYS A 227 -12.44 14.34 -24.60
C CYS A 227 -13.28 15.48 -25.22
N ASP A 228 -13.37 16.67 -24.60
CA ASP A 228 -14.06 17.84 -25.21
C ASP A 228 -13.08 18.93 -25.70
N PRO A 229 -12.48 18.78 -26.89
CA PRO A 229 -11.98 19.92 -27.66
C PRO A 229 -12.95 20.26 -28.80
N LEU A 230 -13.65 21.38 -28.63
CA LEU A 230 -14.34 22.18 -29.66
C LEU A 230 -15.56 21.53 -30.35
N GLU A 231 -16.76 22.04 -30.04
CA GLU A 231 -17.52 22.83 -31.02
C GLU A 231 -18.66 23.61 -30.35
N GLY A 232 -18.67 24.92 -30.56
CA GLY A 232 -19.84 25.75 -30.28
C GLY A 232 -20.93 25.41 -31.28
N GLY A 233 -22.08 24.92 -30.81
CA GLY A 233 -23.22 24.63 -31.65
C GLY A 233 -24.43 24.23 -30.80
N SER A 234 -25.52 24.96 -30.97
CA SER A 234 -26.75 24.91 -30.21
C SER A 234 -27.45 23.53 -30.17
N HIS A 235 -28.11 23.27 -29.03
CA HIS A 235 -29.21 22.30 -28.81
C HIS A 235 -29.03 20.85 -29.31
N ASP A 236 -28.82 19.89 -28.40
CA ASP A 236 -29.90 18.97 -28.00
C ASP A 236 -29.53 18.01 -26.86
N ILE A 237 -30.57 17.59 -26.16
CA ILE A 237 -30.58 16.87 -24.89
C ILE A 237 -30.08 15.42 -25.03
N CYS A 238 -28.94 15.06 -24.40
CA CYS A 238 -28.56 13.66 -24.20
C CYS A 238 -28.93 13.19 -22.77
N LYS A 239 -30.06 12.49 -22.66
CA LYS A 239 -30.56 11.87 -21.43
C LYS A 239 -29.65 10.70 -21.01
N SER A 240 -29.17 10.75 -19.77
CA SER A 240 -28.54 9.61 -19.11
C SER A 240 -29.51 8.43 -19.02
N ARG A 241 -29.13 7.27 -19.57
CA ARG A 241 -29.82 6.00 -19.33
C ARG A 241 -29.42 5.47 -17.95
N LYS A 242 -30.24 5.78 -16.93
CA LYS A 242 -30.27 5.01 -15.68
C LYS A 242 -30.79 3.60 -15.97
N ALA A 243 -29.96 2.58 -15.74
CA ALA A 243 -30.42 1.20 -15.66
C ALA A 243 -31.37 1.06 -14.46
N ARG A 244 -32.60 0.56 -14.70
CA ARG A 244 -33.51 0.13 -13.63
C ARG A 244 -33.14 -1.30 -13.20
N PRO A 245 -33.21 -1.64 -11.90
CA PRO A 245 -33.03 -3.01 -11.45
C PRO A 245 -34.25 -3.85 -11.81
N SER A 246 -34.02 -5.07 -12.32
CA SER A 246 -35.07 -6.07 -12.51
C SER A 246 -35.37 -6.75 -11.19
N SER A 247 -36.61 -6.62 -10.74
CA SER A 247 -37.21 -7.44 -9.69
C SER A 247 -37.49 -8.86 -10.21
N TYR A 248 -37.00 -9.86 -9.49
CA TYR A 248 -37.62 -11.17 -9.32
C TYR A 248 -37.71 -11.47 -7.83
#